data_AF-A0A2S9GIP0-F1
#
_entry.id   AF-A0A2S9GIP0-F1
#
_cell.length_a   1.000
_cell.length_b   1.000
_cell.length_c   1.000
_cell.angle_alpha   90.00
_cell.angle_beta   90.00
_cell.angle_gamma   90.00
#
_symmetry.space_group_name_H-M   'P 1'
#
loop_
_entity.id
_entity.type
_entity.pdbx_description
1 polymer ?
#
loop_
_entity_poly.entity_id
_entity_poly.type
_entity_poly.pdbx_seq_one_letter_code
_entity_poly.pdbx_strand_id
1 'polypeptide(L)'
;DLLGEMRKRADKAGWLRYGLPSQFGGRDGSNIDMAVIREHLAHKGLGLHNDLQDESSIVGNFPQVIMMDRFGTEEQKKEWTDAL
;
A
#
# COMPACT_ATOMS: atom_id res chain seq x y z
N ASP A 1 2.93 -12.27 14.32
CA ASP A 1 4.06 -11.34 14.55
C ASP A 1 3.64 -9.89 14.45
N LEU A 2 4.48 -9.00 15.00
CA LEU A 2 4.24 -7.56 15.15
C LEU A 2 3.99 -6.84 13.82
N LEU A 3 4.73 -7.20 12.76
CA LEU A 3 4.53 -6.67 11.40
C LEU A 3 3.16 -7.08 10.82
N GLY A 4 2.68 -8.28 11.14
CA GLY A 4 1.35 -8.73 10.74
C GLY A 4 0.24 -7.88 11.37
N GLU A 5 0.37 -7.58 12.67
CA GLU A 5 -0.58 -6.73 13.38
C GLU A 5 -0.53 -5.28 12.90
N MET A 6 0.67 -4.74 12.63
CA MET A 6 0.86 -3.42 12.01
C MET A 6 0.10 -3.32 10.70
N ARG A 7 0.29 -4.29 9.78
CA ARG A 7 -0.39 -4.31 8.48
C ARG A 7 -1.91 -4.35 8.63
N LYS A 8 -2.43 -5.22 9.50
CA LYS A 8 -3.88 -5.32 9.75
C LYS A 8 -4.48 -4.01 10.28
N ARG A 9 -3.78 -3.32 11.18
CA ARG A 9 -4.24 -2.02 11.71
C ARG A 9 -4.17 -0.92 10.67
N ALA A 10 -3.09 -0.88 9.89
CA ALA A 10 -2.94 0.07 8.79
C ALA A 10 -4.01 -0.13 7.72
N ASP A 11 -4.35 -1.39 7.40
CA ASP A 11 -5.39 -1.74 6.44
C ASP A 11 -6.78 -1.33 6.94
N LYS A 12 -7.12 -1.69 8.17
CA LYS A 12 -8.37 -1.29 8.82
C LYS A 12 -8.55 0.23 8.90
N ALA A 13 -7.45 0.97 9.04
CA ALA A 13 -7.44 2.43 9.06
C ALA A 13 -7.41 3.08 7.66
N GLY A 14 -7.32 2.28 6.59
CA GLY A 14 -7.26 2.75 5.20
C GLY A 14 -5.90 3.34 4.79
N TRP A 15 -4.86 3.13 5.58
CA TRP A 15 -3.50 3.60 5.27
C TRP A 15 -2.74 2.63 4.39
N LEU A 16 -2.89 1.32 4.62
CA LEU A 16 -2.15 0.31 3.86
C LEU A 16 -2.46 0.43 2.37
N ARG A 17 -3.75 0.55 2.01
CA ARG A 17 -4.25 0.68 0.63
C ARG A 17 -4.39 2.13 0.16
N TYR A 18 -3.78 3.10 0.85
CA TYR A 18 -4.00 4.52 0.57
C TYR A 18 -3.84 4.88 -0.93
N GLY A 19 -2.78 4.40 -1.58
CA GLY A 19 -2.49 4.68 -2.98
C GLY A 19 -3.26 3.82 -4.01
N LEU A 20 -4.09 2.87 -3.56
CA LEU A 20 -4.92 2.08 -4.47
C LEU A 20 -6.19 2.84 -4.86
N PRO A 21 -6.75 2.57 -6.05
CA PRO A 21 -8.09 3.00 -6.41
C PRO A 21 -9.14 2.61 -5.37
N SER A 22 -10.15 3.46 -5.17
CA SER A 22 -11.26 3.20 -4.24
C SER A 22 -12.05 1.94 -4.58
N GLN A 23 -12.13 1.55 -5.87
CA GLN A 23 -12.73 0.28 -6.31
C GLN A 23 -12.05 -0.97 -5.73
N PHE A 24 -10.80 -0.86 -5.25
CA PHE A 24 -10.04 -1.92 -4.57
C PHE A 24 -9.91 -1.70 -3.06
N GLY A 25 -10.77 -0.85 -2.49
CA GLY A 25 -10.77 -0.50 -1.06
C GLY A 25 -9.66 0.49 -0.67
N GLY A 26 -9.05 1.17 -1.65
CA GLY A 26 -8.08 2.23 -1.42
C GLY A 26 -8.72 3.61 -1.21
N ARG A 27 -7.90 4.66 -1.34
CA ARG A 27 -8.32 6.07 -1.13
C ARG A 27 -8.04 6.98 -2.33
N ASP A 28 -7.75 6.40 -3.49
CA ASP A 28 -7.36 7.15 -4.69
C ASP A 28 -6.15 8.08 -4.44
N GLY A 29 -5.28 7.70 -3.49
CA GLY A 29 -4.11 8.49 -3.11
C GLY A 29 -3.11 8.59 -4.26
N SER A 30 -2.53 9.77 -4.45
CA SER A 30 -1.56 9.97 -5.52
C SER A 30 -0.18 9.42 -5.14
N ASN A 31 0.65 9.13 -6.14
CA ASN A 31 2.04 8.73 -5.91
C ASN A 31 2.85 9.80 -5.16
N ILE A 32 2.55 11.08 -5.38
CA ILE A 32 3.22 12.18 -4.68
C ILE A 32 2.82 12.21 -3.21
N ASP A 33 1.53 12.01 -2.89
CA ASP A 33 1.08 11.95 -1.50
C ASP A 33 1.73 10.78 -0.75
N MET A 34 1.78 9.60 -1.39
CA MET A 34 2.44 8.43 -0.83
C MET A 34 3.93 8.71 -0.57
N ALA A 35 4.64 9.35 -1.51
CA ALA A 35 6.04 9.71 -1.35
C ALA A 35 6.24 10.66 -0.15
N VAL A 36 5.44 11.72 -0.06
CA VAL A 36 5.50 12.69 1.04
C VAL A 36 5.20 12.05 2.39
N ILE A 37 4.17 11.19 2.47
CA ILE A 37 3.82 10.50 3.72
C ILE A 37 4.96 9.57 4.15
N ARG A 38 5.50 8.76 3.22
CA ARG A 38 6.57 7.81 3.55
C ARG A 38 7.88 8.51 3.89
N GLU A 39 8.19 9.63 3.26
CA GLU A 39 9.31 10.49 3.62
C GLU A 39 9.13 11.06 5.04
N HIS A 40 7.96 11.62 5.36
CA HIS A 40 7.66 12.13 6.70
C HIS A 40 7.81 11.05 7.78
N LEU A 41 7.34 9.84 7.48
CA LEU A 41 7.46 8.69 8.36
C LEU A 41 8.92 8.23 8.51
N ALA A 42 9.71 8.19 7.45
CA ALA A 42 11.13 7.83 7.50
C ALA A 42 11.95 8.77 8.42
N HIS A 43 11.60 10.06 8.45
CA HIS A 43 12.25 11.04 9.33
C HIS A 43 11.99 10.84 10.83
N LYS A 44 11.03 9.99 11.21
CA LYS A 44 10.77 9.63 12.62
C LYS A 44 11.71 8.56 13.15
N GLY A 45 12.62 8.07 12.32
CA GLY A 45 13.54 6.98 12.63
C GLY A 45 12.92 5.60 12.40
N LEU A 46 13.71 4.56 12.64
CA LEU A 46 13.29 3.18 12.39
C LEU A 46 12.10 2.79 13.28
N GLY A 47 11.03 2.26 12.66
CA GLY A 47 9.91 1.71 13.41
C GLY A 47 8.81 1.13 12.52
N LEU A 48 7.80 0.55 13.15
CA LEU A 48 6.68 -0.12 12.47
C LEU A 48 5.90 0.77 11.48
N HIS A 49 5.99 2.09 11.64
CA HIS A 49 5.33 3.03 10.73
C HIS A 49 6.00 3.04 9.35
N ASN A 50 7.33 2.93 9.30
CA ASN A 50 8.09 2.90 8.06
C ASN A 50 9.52 2.40 8.32
N ASP A 51 9.89 1.34 7.64
CA ASP A 51 11.20 0.72 7.63
C ASP A 51 11.64 0.57 6.17
N LEU A 52 12.64 1.35 5.76
CA LEU A 52 13.16 1.31 4.40
C LEU A 52 14.17 0.18 4.18
N GLN A 53 14.67 -0.46 5.24
CA GLN A 53 15.60 -1.59 5.14
C GLN A 53 14.85 -2.88 4.79
N ASP A 54 13.71 -3.10 5.43
CA ASP A 54 12.82 -4.24 5.18
C ASP A 54 11.66 -3.92 4.22
N GLU A 55 11.68 -2.72 3.62
CA GLU A 55 10.63 -2.18 2.75
C GLU A 55 9.21 -2.19 3.37
N SER A 56 9.10 -2.23 4.70
CA SER A 56 7.83 -2.27 5.41
C SER A 56 7.29 -0.87 5.70
N SER A 57 5.98 -0.66 5.54
CA SER A 57 5.36 0.63 5.82
C SER A 57 3.89 0.45 6.13
N ILE A 58 3.32 1.35 6.94
CA ILE A 58 1.86 1.43 7.12
C ILE A 58 1.17 1.99 5.88
N VAL A 59 1.92 2.60 4.96
CA VAL A 59 1.44 3.02 3.64
C VAL A 59 2.05 2.09 2.59
N GLY A 60 1.23 1.17 2.09
CA GLY A 60 1.65 0.16 1.13
C GLY A 60 1.94 0.76 -0.24
N ASN A 61 2.87 0.13 -0.95
CA ASN A 61 3.18 0.42 -2.34
C ASN A 61 2.83 -0.81 -3.17
N PHE A 62 1.73 -0.74 -3.92
CA PHE A 62 1.19 -1.86 -4.70
C PHE A 62 1.18 -1.55 -6.21
N PRO A 63 2.33 -1.20 -6.82
CA PRO A 63 2.36 -0.85 -8.24
C PRO A 63 1.93 -2.01 -9.13
N GLN A 64 2.12 -3.26 -8.69
CA GLN A 64 1.69 -4.45 -9.42
C GLN A 64 0.17 -4.48 -9.60
N VAL A 65 -0.61 -4.13 -8.58
CA VAL A 65 -2.07 -4.02 -8.69
C VAL A 65 -2.46 -2.96 -9.72
N ILE A 66 -1.83 -1.78 -9.67
CA ILE A 66 -2.09 -0.68 -10.61
C ILE A 66 -1.72 -1.07 -12.04
N MET A 67 -0.62 -1.79 -12.23
CA MET A 67 -0.19 -2.25 -13.55
C MET A 67 -1.14 -3.31 -14.11
N MET A 68 -1.56 -4.29 -13.30
CA MET A 68 -2.47 -5.35 -13.77
C MET A 68 -3.86 -4.80 -14.06
N ASP A 69 -4.41 -3.93 -13.21
CA ASP A 69 -5.70 -3.25 -13.46
C ASP A 69 -5.71 -2.52 -14.82
N ARG A 70 -4.63 -1.81 -15.13
CA ARG A 70 -4.55 -0.98 -16.36
C ARG A 70 -4.16 -1.74 -17.61
N PHE A 71 -3.27 -2.73 -17.49
CA PHE A 71 -2.57 -3.32 -18.65
C PHE A 71 -2.57 -4.85 -18.67
N GLY A 72 -3.07 -5.50 -17.62
CA GLY A 72 -3.15 -6.96 -17.55
C GLY A 72 -4.19 -7.53 -18.51
N THR A 73 -4.06 -8.82 -18.82
CA THR A 73 -5.16 -9.60 -19.40
C THR A 73 -6.32 -9.69 -18.41
N GLU A 74 -7.49 -10.11 -18.87
CA GLU A 74 -8.66 -10.26 -17.99
C GLU A 74 -8.39 -11.30 -16.87
N GLU A 75 -7.62 -12.34 -17.16
CA GLU A 75 -7.17 -13.31 -16.15
C GLU A 75 -6.24 -12.66 -15.11
N GLN A 76 -5.28 -11.84 -15.55
CA GLN A 76 -4.35 -11.14 -14.65
C GLN A 76 -5.06 -10.11 -13.79
N LYS A 77 -6.01 -9.36 -14.34
CA LYS A 77 -6.83 -8.43 -13.56
C LYS A 77 -7.54 -9.20 -12.45
N LYS A 78 -8.26 -10.26 -12.82
CA LYS A 78 -9.00 -11.09 -11.86
C LYS A 78 -8.12 -11.65 -10.74
N GLU A 79 -6.97 -12.23 -11.08
CA GLU A 79 -6.04 -12.79 -10.10
C GLU A 79 -5.55 -11.74 -9.09
N TRP A 80 -5.27 -10.52 -9.55
CA TRP A 80 -4.66 -9.48 -8.74
C TRP A 80 -5.66 -8.58 -8.01
N THR A 81 -6.90 -8.46 -8.50
CA THR A 81 -7.94 -7.63 -7.88
C THR A 81 -8.84 -8.41 -6.93
N ASP A 82 -9.09 -9.69 -7.17
CA ASP A 82 -9.97 -10.52 -6.32
C ASP A 82 -9.30 -10.88 -4.98
N ALA A 83 -7.96 -10.78 -4.91
CA ALA A 83 -7.16 -11.12 -3.74
C ALA A 83 -6.94 -9.94 -2.76
N LEU A 84 -7.41 -8.73 -3.10
CA LEU A 84 -7.28 -7.51 -2.29
C LEU A 84 -8.46 -7.35 -1.34
#